data_AF-A0A0W1EZ78-F1
#
_entry.id   AF-A0A0W1EZ78-F1
#
_cell.length_a   1.000
_cell.length_b   1.000
_cell.length_c   1.000
_cell.angle_alpha   90.00
_cell.angle_beta   90.00
_cell.angle_gamma   90.00
#
_symmetry.space_group_name_H-M   'P 1'
#
loop_
_entity.id
_entity.type
_entity.pdbx_description
1 polymer ?
#
loop_
_entity_poly.entity_id
_entity_poly.type
_entity_poly.pdbx_seq_one_letter_code
_entity_poly.pdbx_strand_id
1 'polypeptide(L)'
;MGEANRRKILLRERLLEQVDGWTFPPSPWERALVTEVAVLPAFRARRMPAKDLEWMRMPANHCHANTRWYEANDWTHRSKAVVGWWIQGADLILHSVLTNGHEYMCITPSSPGETEIIFIPDPKIEWIESDGQLAAKRNGQIIGLGIRRYPELTIAMHETMRVRLEQGMDPDRASEFSHEEREDMMRTYLSPEEFAAIGKPGPV
;
A
#
# COMPACT_ATOMS: atom_id res chain seq x y z
N MET A 1 32.07 -7.87 -7.64
CA MET A 1 30.65 -8.26 -7.46
C MET A 1 29.84 -7.49 -8.50
N GLY A 2 29.07 -8.16 -9.36
CA GLY A 2 28.37 -7.49 -10.46
C GLY A 2 27.19 -6.62 -10.00
N GLU A 3 26.87 -5.58 -10.76
CA GLU A 3 25.77 -4.64 -10.49
C GLU A 3 24.43 -5.34 -10.26
N ALA A 4 24.14 -6.39 -11.04
CA ALA A 4 22.93 -7.21 -10.86
C ALA A 4 22.87 -7.92 -9.49
N ASN A 5 24.01 -8.44 -9.01
CA ASN A 5 24.06 -9.11 -7.72
C ASN A 5 23.87 -8.11 -6.57
N ARG A 6 24.44 -6.91 -6.69
CA ARG A 6 24.27 -5.82 -5.73
C ARG A 6 22.81 -5.39 -5.64
N ARG A 7 22.12 -5.26 -6.78
CA ARG A 7 20.68 -4.95 -6.83
C ARG A 7 19.84 -5.99 -6.12
N LYS A 8 20.13 -7.28 -6.30
CA LYS A 8 19.42 -8.37 -5.61
C LYS A 8 19.63 -8.37 -4.10
N ILE A 9 20.84 -8.06 -3.64
CA ILE A 9 21.13 -7.92 -2.19
C ILE A 9 20.30 -6.78 -1.61
N LEU A 10 20.34 -5.59 -2.23
CA LEU A 10 19.58 -4.42 -1.77
C LEU A 10 18.07 -4.66 -1.82
N LEU A 11 17.58 -5.40 -2.83
CA LEU A 11 16.17 -5.76 -2.91
C LEU A 11 15.79 -6.70 -1.76
N ARG A 12 16.60 -7.73 -1.47
CA ARG A 12 16.36 -8.63 -0.34
C ARG A 12 16.32 -7.87 1.00
N GLU A 13 17.28 -6.98 1.23
CA GLU A 13 17.32 -6.16 2.45
C GLU A 13 16.04 -5.32 2.60
N ARG A 14 15.64 -4.60 1.55
CA ARG A 14 14.39 -3.83 1.54
C ARG A 14 13.14 -4.68 1.78
N LEU A 15 13.10 -5.87 1.20
CA LEU A 15 11.97 -6.78 1.37
C LEU A 15 11.89 -7.30 2.81
N LEU A 16 13.03 -7.55 3.46
CA LEU A 16 13.05 -7.90 4.89
C LEU A 16 12.60 -6.73 5.78
N GLU A 17 13.02 -5.50 5.48
CA GLU A 17 12.52 -4.29 6.17
C GLU A 17 11.00 -4.14 5.98
N GLN A 18 10.48 -4.43 4.79
CA GLN A 18 9.05 -4.42 4.53
C GLN A 18 8.32 -5.50 5.36
N VAL A 19 8.86 -6.71 5.45
CA VAL A 19 8.31 -7.77 6.32
C VAL A 19 8.21 -7.25 7.76
N ASP A 20 9.28 -6.67 8.31
CA ASP A 20 9.28 -6.14 9.68
C ASP A 20 8.21 -5.04 9.87
N GLY A 21 7.99 -4.22 8.83
CA GLY A 21 6.94 -3.19 8.81
C GLY A 21 5.50 -3.73 8.84
N TRP A 22 5.28 -5.02 8.54
CA TRP A 22 3.96 -5.65 8.47
C TRP A 22 3.73 -6.77 9.50
N THR A 23 4.76 -7.21 10.22
CA THR A 23 4.67 -8.33 11.19
C THR A 23 4.53 -7.88 12.65
N PHE A 24 4.18 -6.62 12.90
CA PHE A 24 3.94 -6.10 14.26
C PHE A 24 2.68 -6.72 14.91
N PRO A 25 2.60 -6.82 16.25
CA PRO A 25 1.42 -7.40 16.92
C PRO A 25 0.13 -6.63 16.61
N PRO A 26 -1.02 -7.31 16.41
CA PRO A 26 -2.30 -6.65 16.20
C PRO A 26 -2.68 -5.76 17.39
N SER A 27 -3.09 -4.52 17.12
CA SER A 27 -3.42 -3.56 18.18
C SER A 27 -4.92 -3.21 18.22
N PRO A 28 -5.47 -2.81 19.38
CA PRO A 28 -6.83 -2.28 19.45
C PRO A 28 -7.05 -1.05 18.56
N TRP A 29 -6.01 -0.21 18.41
CA TRP A 29 -6.05 0.96 17.53
C TRP A 29 -6.20 0.56 16.06
N GLU A 30 -5.43 -0.42 15.58
CA GLU A 30 -5.51 -0.90 14.19
C GLU A 30 -6.91 -1.45 13.88
N ARG A 31 -7.48 -2.27 14.78
CA ARG A 31 -8.84 -2.83 14.61
C ARG A 31 -9.92 -1.75 14.55
N ALA A 32 -9.83 -0.76 15.44
CA ALA A 32 -10.76 0.37 15.45
C ALA A 32 -10.64 1.18 14.15
N LEU A 33 -9.40 1.45 13.71
CA LEU A 33 -9.15 2.20 12.48
C LEU A 33 -9.65 1.45 11.24
N VAL A 34 -9.46 0.13 11.14
CA VAL A 34 -10.02 -0.66 10.04
C VAL A 34 -11.54 -0.54 9.97
N THR A 35 -12.22 -0.56 11.12
CA THR A 35 -13.68 -0.41 11.18
C THR A 35 -14.11 1.00 10.77
N GLU A 36 -13.38 2.04 11.19
CA GLU A 36 -13.63 3.42 10.75
C GLU A 36 -13.42 3.60 9.25
N VAL A 37 -12.37 3.01 8.68
CA VAL A 37 -12.03 3.13 7.26
C VAL A 37 -13.00 2.32 6.40
N ALA A 38 -13.50 1.19 6.88
CA ALA A 38 -14.42 0.32 6.15
C ALA A 38 -15.75 0.99 5.76
N VAL A 39 -16.15 2.06 6.46
CA VAL A 39 -17.39 2.82 6.17
C VAL A 39 -17.14 4.10 5.36
N LEU A 40 -15.88 4.42 5.04
CA LEU A 40 -15.55 5.56 4.19
C LEU A 40 -15.82 5.21 2.71
N PRO A 41 -16.21 6.19 1.89
CA PRO A 41 -16.49 5.96 0.48
C PRO A 41 -15.23 5.52 -0.28
N ALA A 42 -15.33 4.43 -1.02
CA ALA A 42 -14.29 3.94 -1.90
C ALA A 42 -14.49 4.44 -3.33
N PHE A 43 -13.40 4.89 -3.97
CA PHE A 43 -13.40 5.40 -5.33
C PHE A 43 -12.42 4.62 -6.19
N ARG A 44 -12.68 4.61 -7.50
CA ARG A 44 -11.70 4.14 -8.48
C ARG A 44 -10.77 5.30 -8.82
N ALA A 45 -9.50 5.18 -8.44
CA ALA A 45 -8.47 6.11 -8.86
C ALA A 45 -7.79 5.56 -10.11
N ARG A 46 -7.79 6.32 -11.20
CA ARG A 46 -7.12 5.92 -12.44
C ARG A 46 -5.62 6.02 -12.26
N ARG A 47 -4.87 5.07 -12.81
CA ARG A 47 -3.42 5.21 -12.95
C ARG A 47 -3.13 6.03 -14.21
N MET A 48 -2.21 6.97 -14.06
CA MET A 48 -1.73 7.75 -15.20
C MET A 48 -1.07 6.82 -16.24
N PRO A 49 -1.28 7.03 -17.54
CA PRO A 49 -0.70 6.19 -18.58
C PRO A 49 0.83 6.11 -18.47
N ALA A 50 1.40 4.94 -18.78
CA ALA A 50 2.84 4.67 -18.67
C ALA A 50 3.72 5.71 -19.40
N LYS A 51 3.29 6.14 -20.59
CA LYS A 51 3.98 7.17 -21.38
C LYS A 51 4.07 8.52 -20.65
N ASP A 52 3.04 8.88 -19.88
CA ASP A 52 2.95 10.17 -19.20
C ASP A 52 3.76 10.09 -17.90
N LEU A 53 3.69 8.95 -17.20
CA LEU A 53 4.55 8.65 -16.05
C LEU A 53 6.05 8.65 -16.41
N GLU A 54 6.41 8.09 -17.56
CA GLU A 54 7.78 8.10 -18.09
C GLU A 54 8.25 9.53 -18.37
N TRP A 55 7.41 10.35 -19.00
CA TRP A 55 7.70 11.75 -19.24
C TRP A 55 7.89 12.54 -17.93
N MET A 56 7.05 12.28 -16.93
CA MET A 56 7.11 12.94 -15.61
C MET A 56 8.31 12.50 -14.76
N ARG A 57 8.94 11.36 -15.06
CA ARG A 57 10.10 10.80 -14.34
C ARG A 57 9.90 10.71 -12.82
N MET A 58 8.66 10.47 -12.39
CA MET A 58 8.33 10.29 -10.98
C MET A 58 8.96 9.01 -10.44
N PRO A 59 9.60 9.02 -9.27
CA PRO A 59 10.14 7.80 -8.68
C PRO A 59 9.01 6.86 -8.22
N ALA A 60 9.18 5.56 -8.49
CA ALA A 60 8.27 4.50 -8.04
C ALA A 60 8.29 4.38 -6.50
N ASN A 61 7.18 3.99 -5.88
CA ASN A 61 7.02 3.89 -4.40
C ASN A 61 7.14 5.21 -3.62
N HIS A 62 7.12 6.37 -4.28
CA HIS A 62 7.19 7.68 -3.63
C HIS A 62 5.87 8.47 -3.76
N CYS A 63 4.71 7.81 -3.59
CA CYS A 63 3.42 8.40 -3.92
C CYS A 63 3.09 9.72 -3.19
N HIS A 64 3.46 9.83 -1.92
CA HIS A 64 3.27 11.05 -1.14
C HIS A 64 4.16 12.21 -1.64
N ALA A 65 5.42 11.93 -1.96
CA ALA A 65 6.33 12.94 -2.47
C ALA A 65 5.93 13.39 -3.89
N ASN A 66 5.55 12.44 -4.75
CA ASN A 66 5.15 12.71 -6.14
C ASN A 66 3.91 13.62 -6.18
N THR A 67 2.87 13.29 -5.41
CA THR A 67 1.62 14.07 -5.39
C THR A 67 1.81 15.46 -4.79
N ARG A 68 2.57 15.57 -3.70
CA ARG A 68 2.93 16.88 -3.12
C ARG A 68 3.75 17.74 -4.08
N TRP A 69 4.74 17.16 -4.75
CA TRP A 69 5.53 17.86 -5.75
C TRP A 69 4.64 18.33 -6.89
N TYR A 70 3.72 17.48 -7.37
CA TYR A 70 2.83 17.84 -8.47
C TYR A 70 1.89 18.99 -8.07
N GLU A 71 1.22 18.89 -6.91
CA GLU A 71 0.36 19.97 -6.41
C GLU A 71 1.12 21.29 -6.28
N ALA A 72 2.36 21.26 -5.77
CA ALA A 72 3.17 22.47 -5.60
C ALA A 72 3.60 23.11 -6.93
N ASN A 73 3.67 22.33 -8.01
CA ASN A 73 4.10 22.77 -9.34
C ASN A 73 2.94 22.86 -10.35
N ASP A 74 1.70 22.63 -9.93
CA ASP A 74 0.52 22.77 -10.78
C ASP A 74 0.14 24.24 -10.97
N TRP A 75 0.57 24.81 -12.09
CA TRP A 75 0.26 26.19 -12.51
C TRP A 75 -1.25 26.44 -12.70
N THR A 76 -2.06 25.41 -12.89
CA THR A 76 -3.53 25.55 -13.01
C THR A 76 -4.22 25.65 -11.66
N HIS A 77 -3.52 25.27 -10.57
CA HIS A 77 -4.05 25.17 -9.21
C HIS A 77 -5.31 24.30 -9.08
N ARG A 78 -5.53 23.36 -10.01
CA ARG A 78 -6.69 22.47 -10.01
C ARG A 78 -6.43 21.16 -9.29
N SER A 79 -5.17 20.77 -9.18
CA SER A 79 -4.77 19.49 -8.61
C SER A 79 -4.51 19.62 -7.12
N LYS A 80 -5.06 18.68 -6.35
CA LYS A 80 -4.85 18.55 -4.90
C LYS A 80 -4.32 17.16 -4.57
N ALA A 81 -3.27 17.10 -3.76
CA ALA A 81 -2.80 15.84 -3.20
C ALA A 81 -3.80 15.38 -2.13
N VAL A 82 -4.26 14.14 -2.24
CA VAL A 82 -5.16 13.49 -1.29
C VAL A 82 -4.47 12.24 -0.77
N VAL A 83 -4.52 12.07 0.55
CA VAL A 83 -4.01 10.89 1.25
C VAL A 83 -5.17 10.01 1.70
N GLY A 84 -4.94 8.71 1.73
CA GLY A 84 -5.94 7.72 2.08
C GLY A 84 -5.40 6.31 1.96
N TRP A 85 -6.29 5.38 1.67
CA TRP A 85 -6.02 3.95 1.73
C TRP A 85 -6.20 3.31 0.36
N TRP A 86 -5.14 2.70 -0.17
CA TRP A 86 -5.22 1.81 -1.32
C TRP A 86 -5.51 0.39 -0.84
N ILE A 87 -6.62 -0.19 -1.32
CA ILE A 87 -6.98 -1.57 -1.01
C ILE A 87 -6.08 -2.51 -1.82
N GLN A 88 -5.24 -3.29 -1.13
CA GLN A 88 -4.35 -4.29 -1.74
C GLN A 88 -4.50 -5.63 -1.03
N GLY A 89 -5.21 -6.58 -1.66
CA GLY A 89 -5.41 -7.90 -1.06
C GLY A 89 -6.14 -7.77 0.28
N ALA A 90 -5.54 -8.23 1.38
CA ALA A 90 -6.08 -8.09 2.74
C ALA A 90 -5.81 -6.72 3.38
N ASP A 91 -4.89 -5.93 2.82
CA ASP A 91 -4.34 -4.75 3.48
C ASP A 91 -4.87 -3.44 2.91
N LEU A 92 -4.76 -2.39 3.72
CA LEU A 92 -5.06 -1.01 3.37
C LEU A 92 -3.75 -0.22 3.45
N ILE A 93 -3.13 0.00 2.29
CA ILE A 93 -1.81 0.64 2.18
C ILE A 93 -2.00 2.15 2.23
N LEU A 94 -1.19 2.85 3.02
CA LEU A 94 -1.17 4.31 3.02
C LEU A 94 -0.73 4.80 1.63
N HIS A 95 -1.59 5.58 0.98
CA HIS A 95 -1.38 5.97 -0.41
C HIS A 95 -1.79 7.42 -0.67
N SER A 96 -1.16 8.04 -1.67
CA SER A 96 -1.56 9.36 -2.15
C SER A 96 -1.84 9.37 -3.64
N VAL A 97 -2.91 10.08 -3.99
CA VAL A 97 -3.38 10.34 -5.35
C VAL A 97 -3.60 11.84 -5.54
N LEU A 98 -3.73 12.28 -6.79
CA LEU A 98 -4.24 13.60 -7.11
C LEU A 98 -5.76 13.57 -7.23
N THR A 99 -6.42 14.69 -6.95
CA THR A 99 -7.78 14.96 -7.36
C THR A 99 -7.92 16.37 -7.93
N ASN A 100 -8.88 16.54 -8.83
CA ASN A 100 -9.37 17.84 -9.30
C ASN A 100 -10.81 18.14 -8.81
N GLY A 101 -11.32 17.34 -7.87
CA GLY A 101 -12.70 17.39 -7.38
C GLY A 101 -13.70 16.50 -8.15
N HIS A 102 -13.32 15.98 -9.32
CA HIS A 102 -14.17 15.10 -10.13
C HIS A 102 -13.66 13.66 -10.18
N GLU A 103 -12.35 13.47 -10.21
CA GLU A 103 -11.72 12.15 -10.29
C GLU A 103 -10.51 12.05 -9.37
N TYR A 104 -10.06 10.81 -9.15
CA TYR A 104 -8.82 10.50 -8.47
C TYR A 104 -7.82 9.90 -9.46
N MET A 105 -6.55 10.31 -9.36
CA MET A 105 -5.49 9.86 -10.26
C MET A 105 -4.20 9.51 -9.51
N CYS A 106 -3.73 8.28 -9.65
CA CYS A 106 -2.42 7.86 -9.17
C CYS A 106 -1.34 8.20 -10.21
N ILE A 107 -0.36 8.99 -9.80
CA ILE A 107 0.77 9.46 -10.64
C ILE A 107 2.11 8.78 -10.28
N THR A 108 2.06 7.69 -9.54
CA THR A 108 3.27 6.96 -9.13
C THR A 108 3.43 5.73 -9.99
N PRO A 109 4.60 5.53 -10.63
CA PRO A 109 4.84 4.31 -11.39
C PRO A 109 4.67 3.06 -10.54
N SER A 110 3.99 2.07 -11.14
CA SER A 110 3.69 0.76 -10.54
C SER A 110 3.96 -0.36 -11.54
N SER A 111 3.73 -1.60 -11.12
CA SER A 111 3.82 -2.78 -11.97
C SER A 111 2.96 -2.63 -13.24
N PRO A 112 3.44 -3.13 -14.40
CA PRO A 112 2.68 -3.10 -15.65
C PRO A 112 1.31 -3.80 -15.53
N GLY A 113 0.26 -3.18 -16.07
CA GLY A 113 -1.06 -3.82 -16.24
C GLY A 113 -2.15 -3.38 -15.25
N GLU A 114 -1.81 -2.77 -14.12
CA GLU A 114 -2.81 -2.14 -13.26
C GLU A 114 -3.16 -0.76 -13.84
N THR A 115 -4.42 -0.56 -14.24
CA THR A 115 -4.90 0.71 -14.83
C THR A 115 -5.74 1.54 -13.87
N GLU A 116 -6.23 0.93 -12.80
CA GLU A 116 -7.04 1.56 -11.76
C GLU A 116 -6.74 0.92 -10.40
N ILE A 117 -6.92 1.68 -9.33
CA ILE A 117 -6.88 1.18 -7.95
C ILE A 117 -8.15 1.56 -7.21
N ILE A 118 -8.52 0.76 -6.21
CA ILE A 118 -9.57 1.15 -5.26
C ILE A 118 -8.92 1.97 -4.14
N PHE A 119 -9.35 3.21 -4.01
CA PHE A 119 -8.79 4.20 -3.10
C PHE A 119 -9.89 4.77 -2.19
N ILE A 120 -9.61 4.81 -0.89
CA ILE A 120 -10.49 5.37 0.13
C ILE A 120 -9.82 6.65 0.66
N PRO A 121 -10.23 7.86 0.25
CA PRO A 121 -9.70 9.10 0.81
C PRO A 121 -10.03 9.17 2.31
N ASP A 122 -9.05 9.55 3.12
CA ASP A 122 -9.24 9.71 4.56
C ASP A 122 -8.85 11.13 5.00
N PRO A 123 -9.85 12.04 5.14
CA PRO A 123 -9.59 13.44 5.46
C PRO A 123 -9.08 13.65 6.89
N LYS A 124 -9.11 12.62 7.73
CA LYS A 124 -8.65 12.68 9.11
C LYS A 124 -7.17 12.27 9.24
N ILE A 125 -6.50 11.88 8.14
CA ILE A 125 -5.05 11.68 8.13
C ILE A 125 -4.37 13.05 8.10
N GLU A 126 -3.44 13.25 9.03
CA GLU A 126 -2.66 14.47 9.18
C GLU A 126 -1.19 14.18 8.89
N TRP A 127 -0.53 15.09 8.19
CA TRP A 127 0.92 15.05 8.03
C TRP A 127 1.58 15.81 9.18
N ILE A 128 2.52 15.16 9.86
CA ILE A 128 3.32 15.77 10.91
C ILE A 128 4.81 15.66 10.56
N GLU A 129 5.61 16.57 11.11
CA GLU A 129 7.07 16.41 11.13
C GLU A 129 7.45 15.54 12.34
N SER A 130 8.19 14.46 12.09
CA SER A 130 8.69 13.52 13.09
C SER A 130 10.14 13.17 12.72
N ASP A 131 11.09 13.46 13.61
CA ASP A 131 12.52 13.18 13.41
C ASP A 131 13.11 13.74 12.10
N GLY A 132 12.64 14.94 11.70
CA GLY A 132 13.05 15.60 10.45
C GLY A 132 12.48 14.94 9.18
N GLN A 133 11.54 13.99 9.34
CA GLN A 133 10.82 13.33 8.26
C GLN A 133 9.32 13.61 8.37
N LEU A 134 8.62 13.51 7.24
CA LEU A 134 7.17 13.65 7.22
C LEU A 134 6.53 12.30 7.54
N ALA A 135 5.73 12.24 8.60
CA ALA A 135 4.99 11.06 9.00
C ALA A 135 3.48 11.31 8.91
N ALA A 136 2.72 10.28 8.51
CA ALA A 136 1.26 10.34 8.55
C ALA A 136 0.78 9.95 9.95
N LYS A 137 -0.20 10.69 10.46
CA LYS A 137 -0.80 10.50 11.78
C LYS A 137 -2.31 10.40 11.64
N ARG A 138 -2.93 9.54 12.44
CA ARG A 138 -4.39 9.37 12.49
C ARG A 138 -4.82 9.02 13.90
N ASN A 139 -5.77 9.78 14.46
CA ASN A 139 -6.25 9.60 15.84
C ASN A 139 -5.11 9.56 16.89
N GLY A 140 -4.10 10.40 16.76
CA GLY A 140 -2.99 10.44 17.73
C GLY A 140 -1.82 9.48 17.43
N GLN A 141 -2.01 8.48 16.57
CA GLN A 141 -1.03 7.43 16.28
C GLN A 141 -0.35 7.64 14.93
N ILE A 142 0.95 7.33 14.85
CA ILE A 142 1.69 7.32 13.59
C ILE A 142 1.28 6.10 12.77
N ILE A 143 0.94 6.34 11.51
CA ILE A 143 0.65 5.30 10.54
C ILE A 143 1.98 4.84 9.94
N GLY A 144 2.24 3.53 9.95
CA GLY A 144 3.35 2.92 9.25
C GLY A 144 3.07 2.80 7.74
N LEU A 145 3.33 1.62 7.18
CA LEU A 145 3.07 1.33 5.75
C LEU A 145 1.55 1.28 5.42
N GLY A 146 0.71 0.98 6.41
CA GLY A 146 -0.73 0.89 6.26
C GLY A 146 -1.38 0.23 7.48
N ILE A 147 -2.58 -0.33 7.28
CA ILE A 147 -3.32 -1.09 8.30
C ILE A 147 -3.79 -2.42 7.71
N ARG A 148 -3.88 -3.45 8.55
CA ARG A 148 -4.21 -4.82 8.13
C ARG A 148 -5.66 -5.13 8.48
N ARG A 149 -6.46 -5.53 7.48
CA ARG A 149 -7.85 -5.94 7.76
C ARG A 149 -7.90 -7.29 8.45
N TYR A 150 -6.97 -8.17 8.11
CA TYR A 150 -6.82 -9.51 8.68
C TYR A 150 -5.37 -9.69 9.16
N PRO A 151 -5.01 -9.12 10.33
CA PRO A 151 -3.63 -9.07 10.79
C PRO A 151 -2.92 -10.42 10.81
N GLU A 152 -3.60 -11.47 11.24
CA GLU A 152 -3.07 -12.83 11.34
C GLU A 152 -2.68 -13.40 9.95
N LEU A 153 -3.53 -13.20 8.94
CA LEU A 153 -3.23 -13.58 7.56
C LEU A 153 -2.04 -12.77 7.03
N THR A 154 -2.04 -11.45 7.22
CA THR A 154 -0.95 -10.59 6.74
C THR A 154 0.38 -10.95 7.38
N ILE A 155 0.40 -11.22 8.69
CA ILE A 155 1.59 -11.71 9.40
C ILE A 155 2.07 -13.02 8.80
N ALA A 156 1.16 -14.00 8.61
CA ALA A 156 1.54 -15.29 8.04
C ALA A 156 2.12 -15.16 6.62
N MET A 157 1.56 -14.30 5.78
CA MET A 157 2.08 -14.01 4.44
C MET A 157 3.48 -13.42 4.50
N HIS A 158 3.70 -12.42 5.36
CA HIS A 158 5.02 -11.77 5.46
C HIS A 158 6.06 -12.69 6.10
N GLU A 159 5.70 -13.51 7.09
CA GLU A 159 6.61 -14.52 7.64
C GLU A 159 6.95 -15.63 6.63
N THR A 160 6.00 -16.04 5.79
CA THR A 160 6.29 -16.95 4.67
C THR A 160 7.30 -16.34 3.70
N MET A 161 7.14 -15.04 3.38
CA MET A 161 8.08 -14.29 2.56
C MET A 161 9.46 -14.18 3.22
N ARG A 162 9.53 -13.94 4.55
CA ARG A 162 10.79 -13.93 5.31
C ARG A 162 11.54 -15.25 5.16
N VAL A 163 10.86 -16.37 5.45
CA VAL A 163 11.44 -17.72 5.35
C VAL A 163 11.98 -17.98 3.94
N ARG A 164 11.23 -17.60 2.90
CA ARG A 164 11.68 -17.75 1.50
C ARG A 164 12.95 -16.93 1.22
N LEU A 165 13.01 -15.68 1.68
CA LEU A 165 14.18 -14.81 1.50
C LEU A 165 15.42 -15.36 2.23
N GLU A 166 15.24 -15.85 3.46
CA GLU A 166 16.30 -16.44 4.29
C GLU A 166 16.83 -17.76 3.72
N GLN A 167 15.96 -18.56 3.09
CA GLN A 167 16.33 -19.78 2.37
C GLN A 167 17.01 -19.52 1.02
N GLY A 168 17.22 -18.24 0.65
CA GLY A 168 17.93 -17.86 -0.56
C GLY A 168 17.05 -17.82 -1.82
N MET A 169 15.72 -17.80 -1.69
CA MET A 169 14.83 -17.55 -2.83
C MET A 169 15.20 -16.23 -3.52
N ASP A 170 14.97 -16.17 -4.82
CA ASP A 170 15.12 -14.94 -5.60
C ASP A 170 14.15 -13.88 -5.04
N PRO A 171 14.63 -12.70 -4.59
CA PRO A 171 13.78 -11.67 -4.02
C PRO A 171 12.67 -11.19 -4.96
N ASP A 172 12.87 -11.28 -6.28
CA ASP A 172 11.84 -10.96 -7.27
C ASP A 172 10.60 -11.88 -7.17
N ARG A 173 10.74 -13.05 -6.55
CA ARG A 173 9.70 -14.09 -6.45
C ARG A 173 9.24 -14.37 -5.02
N ALA A 174 9.91 -13.83 -4.01
CA ALA A 174 9.66 -14.21 -2.62
C ALA A 174 8.24 -13.85 -2.12
N SER A 175 7.64 -12.80 -2.69
CA SER A 175 6.28 -12.34 -2.42
C SER A 175 5.22 -12.94 -3.36
N GLU A 176 5.61 -13.81 -4.30
CA GLU A 176 4.68 -14.50 -5.18
C GLU A 176 4.06 -15.69 -4.44
N PHE A 177 2.74 -15.74 -4.35
CA PHE A 177 2.02 -16.88 -3.81
C PHE A 177 1.20 -17.51 -4.93
N SER A 178 1.26 -18.83 -5.03
CA SER A 178 0.37 -19.57 -5.93
C SER A 178 -1.09 -19.38 -5.51
N HIS A 179 -2.03 -19.70 -6.41
CA HIS A 179 -3.45 -19.65 -6.07
C HIS A 179 -3.77 -20.57 -4.87
N GLU A 180 -3.23 -21.79 -4.89
CA GLU A 180 -3.42 -22.79 -3.83
C GLU A 180 -2.83 -22.32 -2.50
N GLU A 181 -1.60 -21.78 -2.50
CA GLU A 181 -0.98 -21.24 -1.29
C GLU A 181 -1.82 -20.10 -0.69
N ARG A 182 -2.31 -19.17 -1.52
CA ARG A 182 -3.19 -18.10 -1.03
C ARG A 182 -4.48 -18.63 -0.45
N GLU A 183 -5.10 -19.58 -1.13
CA GLU A 183 -6.37 -20.15 -0.68
C GLU A 183 -6.21 -20.90 0.65
N ASP A 184 -5.17 -21.71 0.79
CA ASP A 184 -4.87 -22.45 2.02
C ASP A 184 -4.60 -21.50 3.20
N MET A 185 -3.81 -20.44 2.97
CA MET A 185 -3.58 -19.42 3.99
C MET A 185 -4.87 -18.71 4.38
N MET A 186 -5.67 -18.30 3.41
CA MET A 186 -6.96 -17.65 3.68
C MET A 186 -7.90 -18.57 4.47
N ARG A 187 -7.97 -19.87 4.13
CA ARG A 187 -8.79 -20.85 4.88
C ARG A 187 -8.28 -21.10 6.30
N THR A 188 -6.98 -20.94 6.53
CA THR A 188 -6.35 -21.15 7.83
C THR A 188 -6.52 -19.95 8.76
N TYR A 189 -6.37 -18.74 8.22
CA TYR A 189 -6.27 -17.52 9.04
C TYR A 189 -7.52 -16.65 9.03
N LEU A 190 -8.54 -16.98 8.23
CA LEU A 190 -9.79 -16.24 8.18
C LEU A 190 -10.95 -17.10 8.65
N SER A 191 -11.93 -16.46 9.29
CA SER A 191 -13.25 -17.06 9.48
C SER A 191 -13.95 -17.29 8.13
N PRO A 192 -14.95 -18.19 8.07
CA PRO A 192 -15.77 -18.39 6.86
C PRO A 192 -16.39 -17.10 6.32
N GLU A 193 -16.81 -16.19 7.21
CA GLU A 193 -17.39 -14.89 6.87
C GLU A 193 -16.35 -13.96 6.23
N GLU A 194 -15.15 -13.87 6.81
CA GLU A 194 -14.04 -13.06 6.30
C GLU A 194 -13.52 -13.59 4.96
N PHE A 195 -13.42 -14.92 4.82
CA PHE A 195 -13.06 -15.57 3.57
C PHE A 195 -14.06 -15.23 2.46
N ALA A 196 -15.36 -15.23 2.77
CA ALA A 196 -16.42 -14.87 1.81
C ALA A 196 -16.48 -13.37 1.49
N ALA A 197 -15.90 -12.52 2.33
CA ALA A 197 -15.81 -11.07 2.16
C ALA A 197 -14.56 -10.64 1.39
N ILE A 198 -13.49 -11.44 1.36
CA ILE A 198 -12.31 -11.18 0.53
C ILE A 198 -12.71 -11.11 -0.95
N GLY A 199 -12.27 -10.05 -1.63
CA GLY A 199 -12.52 -9.83 -3.06
C GLY A 199 -13.85 -9.13 -3.38
N LYS A 200 -14.72 -8.90 -2.39
CA LYS A 200 -15.87 -7.99 -2.54
C LYS A 200 -15.44 -6.60 -2.05
N PRO A 201 -15.60 -5.52 -2.86
CA PRO A 201 -15.56 -4.18 -2.28
C PRO A 201 -16.60 -4.13 -1.15
N GLY A 202 -16.26 -3.51 -0.03
CA GLY A 202 -17.21 -3.31 1.08
C GLY A 202 -18.51 -2.68 0.58
N PRO A 203 -19.61 -2.79 1.35
CA PRO A 203 -20.91 -2.29 0.91
C PRO A 203 -20.80 -0.82 0.47
N VAL A 204 -21.26 -0.56 -0.76
CA VAL A 204 -21.44 0.78 -1.35
C VAL A 204 -22.57 1.49 -0.65
#